data_AF-I0R363-F1
#
_entry.id   AF-I0R363-F1
#
_cell.length_a   1.000
_cell.length_b   1.000
_cell.length_c   1.000
_cell.angle_alpha   90.00
_cell.angle_beta   90.00
_cell.angle_gamma   90.00
#
_symmetry.space_group_name_H-M   'P 1'
#
loop_
_entity.id
_entity.type
_entity.pdbx_description
1 polymer ?
#
loop_
_entity_poly.entity_id
_entity_poly.type
_entity_poly.pdbx_seq_one_letter_code
_entity_poly.pdbx_strand_id
1 'polypeptide(L)'
;MLKDRKLIVVVVEAALEQRLSKDILSQGAKGFTITHANGLGPRNQRAGDLEGGNIRLETVVPEETSMKILELLKTSYFPHYACSAWVSDVQILREDRY
;
A
#
# COMPACT_ATOMS: atom_id res chain seq x y z
N MET A 1 -3.92 14.46 -22.30
CA MET A 1 -5.12 14.65 -21.46
C MET A 1 -4.89 13.93 -20.15
N LEU A 2 -5.33 14.49 -19.03
CA LEU A 2 -5.24 13.80 -17.74
C LEU A 2 -6.18 12.60 -17.71
N LYS A 3 -5.79 11.53 -16.99
CA LYS A 3 -6.58 10.32 -16.77
C LYS A 3 -6.79 10.06 -15.29
N ASP A 4 -8.02 9.72 -14.94
CA ASP A 4 -8.37 9.40 -13.55
C ASP A 4 -7.83 8.02 -13.17
N ARG A 5 -7.31 7.93 -11.95
CA ARG A 5 -6.73 6.75 -11.32
C ARG A 5 -7.00 6.78 -9.82
N LYS A 6 -6.70 5.66 -9.16
CA LYS A 6 -6.73 5.54 -7.69
C LYS A 6 -5.30 5.51 -7.17
N LEU A 7 -5.01 6.35 -6.19
CA LEU A 7 -3.82 6.23 -5.35
C LEU A 7 -4.18 5.38 -4.13
N ILE A 8 -3.50 4.25 -3.96
CA ILE A 8 -3.58 3.43 -2.76
C ILE A 8 -2.33 3.72 -1.94
N VAL A 9 -2.54 3.98 -0.65
CA VAL A 9 -1.46 4.08 0.32
C VAL A 9 -1.65 2.99 1.36
N VAL A 10 -0.58 2.27 1.66
CA VAL A 10 -0.55 1.22 2.68
C VAL A 10 0.60 1.53 3.64
N VAL A 11 0.31 1.59 4.93
CA VAL A 11 1.29 1.73 6.01
C VAL A 11 1.34 0.45 6.82
N VAL A 12 2.53 -0.15 6.90
CA VAL A 12 2.75 -1.45 7.56
C VAL A 12 4.19 -1.53 8.10
N GLU A 13 4.47 -2.50 8.96
CA GLU A 13 5.82 -2.82 9.44
C GLU A 13 6.79 -3.07 8.28
N ALA A 14 8.03 -2.57 8.39
CA ALA A 14 9.05 -2.67 7.35
C ALA A 14 9.39 -4.12 6.97
N ALA A 15 9.29 -5.05 7.92
CA ALA A 15 9.49 -6.48 7.68
C ALA A 15 8.57 -7.08 6.59
N LEU A 16 7.43 -6.43 6.30
CA LEU A 16 6.47 -6.89 5.30
C LEU A 16 6.67 -6.26 3.92
N GLU A 17 7.66 -5.38 3.74
CA GLU A 17 7.90 -4.64 2.50
C GLU A 17 7.96 -5.57 1.28
N GLN A 18 8.91 -6.52 1.28
CA GLN A 18 9.14 -7.41 0.13
C GLN A 18 7.89 -8.23 -0.23
N ARG A 19 7.16 -8.71 0.78
CA ARG A 19 5.93 -9.50 0.57
C ARG A 19 4.82 -8.62 0.00
N LEU A 20 4.57 -7.46 0.61
CA LEU A 20 3.53 -6.53 0.17
C LEU A 20 3.81 -6.04 -1.25
N SER A 21 5.06 -5.69 -1.56
CA SER A 21 5.51 -5.30 -2.90
C SER A 21 5.19 -6.38 -3.93
N LYS A 22 5.55 -7.63 -3.65
CA LYS A 22 5.28 -8.76 -4.57
C LYS A 22 3.78 -8.97 -4.77
N ASP A 23 3.00 -8.96 -3.68
CA ASP A 23 1.58 -9.22 -3.75
C ASP A 23 0.85 -8.10 -4.52
N ILE A 24 1.18 -6.82 -4.29
CA ILE A 24 0.60 -5.69 -5.02
C ILE A 24 0.90 -5.76 -6.52
N LEU A 25 2.15 -6.09 -6.90
CA LEU A 25 2.50 -6.30 -8.31
C LEU A 25 1.72 -7.47 -8.92
N SER A 26 1.50 -8.55 -8.16
CA SER A 26 0.71 -9.71 -8.62
C SER A 26 -0.76 -9.38 -8.90
N GLN A 27 -1.30 -8.34 -8.25
CA GLN A 27 -2.67 -7.87 -8.49
C GLN A 27 -2.79 -6.93 -9.71
N GLY A 28 -1.67 -6.65 -10.39
CA GLY A 28 -1.64 -5.87 -11.62
C GLY A 28 -1.16 -4.43 -11.46
N ALA A 29 -0.65 -4.04 -10.28
CA ALA A 29 0.09 -2.78 -10.19
C ALA A 29 1.37 -2.85 -11.03
N LYS A 30 1.67 -1.78 -11.78
CA LYS A 30 2.89 -1.70 -12.59
C LYS A 30 4.11 -1.21 -11.81
N GLY A 31 3.90 -0.72 -10.59
CA GLY A 31 4.95 -0.20 -9.72
C GLY A 31 4.38 0.47 -8.47
N PHE A 32 5.28 0.83 -7.57
CA PHE A 32 4.97 1.52 -6.32
C PHE A 32 6.17 2.36 -5.88
N THR A 33 5.96 3.23 -4.90
CA THR A 33 7.01 3.97 -4.19
C THR A 33 6.95 3.60 -2.72
N ILE A 34 8.11 3.48 -2.06
CA ILE A 34 8.20 3.22 -0.63
C ILE A 34 8.86 4.42 0.05
N THR A 35 8.31 4.82 1.20
CA THR A 35 8.91 5.78 2.12
C THR A 35 8.94 5.20 3.53
N HIS A 36 10.04 5.41 4.26
CA HIS A 36 10.09 5.05 5.68
C HIS A 36 9.14 5.94 6.49
N ALA A 37 8.46 5.35 7.46
CA ALA A 37 7.45 6.01 8.28
C ALA A 37 7.57 5.59 9.74
N ASN A 38 7.16 6.50 10.64
CA ASN A 38 7.03 6.24 12.07
C ASN A 38 5.73 6.90 12.57
N GLY A 39 5.14 6.35 13.63
CA GLY A 39 3.90 6.86 14.19
C GLY A 39 3.23 5.88 15.16
N LEU A 40 2.06 6.26 15.67
CA LEU A 40 1.28 5.47 16.60
C LEU A 40 -0.12 5.19 16.01
N GLY A 41 -0.50 3.90 15.97
CA GLY A 41 -1.82 3.46 15.56
C GLY A 41 -2.70 3.04 16.74
N PRO A 42 -4.02 2.88 16.54
CA PRO A 42 -4.97 2.49 17.59
C PRO A 42 -4.78 1.05 18.08
N ARG A 43 -4.25 0.17 17.22
CA ARG A 43 -3.78 -1.16 17.63
C ARG A 43 -2.43 -0.99 18.31
N ASN A 44 -2.47 -0.92 19.63
CA ASN A 44 -1.30 -0.74 20.48
C ASN A 44 -0.50 -2.05 20.55
N GLN A 45 0.51 -2.21 19.70
CA GLN A 45 1.58 -3.16 19.92
C GLN A 45 2.91 -2.44 19.81
N ARG A 46 3.57 -2.34 20.97
CA ARG A 46 4.93 -1.82 21.14
C ARG A 46 5.88 -2.73 20.37
N ALA A 47 6.22 -2.37 19.13
CA ALA A 47 7.28 -3.03 18.39
C ALA A 47 8.03 -2.07 17.44
N GLY A 48 7.91 -0.75 17.62
CA GLY A 48 8.69 0.23 16.85
C GLY A 48 10.22 0.10 17.03
N ASP A 49 10.66 -0.66 18.04
CA ASP A 49 12.08 -0.90 18.35
C ASP A 49 12.60 -2.27 17.88
N LEU A 50 11.75 -3.16 17.36
CA LEU A 50 12.17 -4.46 16.84
C LEU A 50 12.07 -4.42 15.31
N GLU A 51 13.22 -4.15 14.67
CA GLU A 51 13.50 -4.30 13.23
C GLU A 51 12.86 -3.29 12.26
N GLY A 52 13.30 -2.02 12.32
CA GLY A 52 13.30 -1.13 11.14
C GLY A 52 12.12 -0.18 10.96
N GLY A 53 11.16 -0.17 11.88
CA GLY A 53 10.03 0.77 11.87
C GLY A 53 8.94 0.41 10.86
N ASN A 54 8.23 1.41 10.33
CA ASN A 54 7.19 1.21 9.32
C ASN A 54 7.64 1.67 7.94
N ILE A 55 6.95 1.17 6.92
CA ILE A 55 6.99 1.68 5.55
C ILE A 55 5.61 2.17 5.15
N ARG A 56 5.59 3.19 4.30
CA ARG A 56 4.43 3.64 3.53
C ARG A 56 4.68 3.27 2.07
N LEU A 57 3.88 2.36 1.55
CA LEU A 57 3.85 2.00 0.14
C LEU A 57 2.73 2.77 -0.56
N GLU A 58 3.06 3.40 -1.67
CA GLU A 58 2.15 4.18 -2.51
C GLU A 58 2.12 3.61 -3.93
N THR A 59 0.94 3.28 -4.45
CA THR A 59 0.77 2.81 -5.82
C THR A 59 -0.43 3.48 -6.49
N VAL A 60 -0.25 3.88 -7.75
CA VAL A 60 -1.31 4.48 -8.57
C VAL A 60 -1.75 3.45 -9.59
N VAL A 61 -3.05 3.14 -9.62
CA VAL A 61 -3.60 2.05 -10.42
C VAL A 61 -4.98 2.40 -10.98
N PRO A 62 -5.46 1.68 -12.00
CA PRO A 62 -6.87 1.71 -12.40
C PRO A 62 -7.79 1.25 -11.28
N GLU A 63 -9.06 1.65 -11.34
CA GLU A 63 -10.05 1.33 -10.30
C GLU A 63 -10.21 -0.18 -10.06
N GLU A 64 -10.25 -0.99 -11.13
CA GLU A 64 -10.35 -2.45 -11.02
C GLU A 64 -9.18 -3.05 -10.20
N THR A 65 -7.95 -2.66 -10.52
CA THR A 65 -6.75 -3.09 -9.79
C THR A 65 -6.79 -2.62 -8.34
N SER A 66 -7.33 -1.43 -8.08
CA SER A 66 -7.46 -0.94 -6.70
C SER A 66 -8.35 -1.82 -5.84
N MET A 67 -9.47 -2.28 -6.39
CA MET A 67 -10.38 -3.19 -5.69
C MET A 67 -9.73 -4.54 -5.39
N LYS A 68 -8.94 -5.08 -6.32
CA LYS A 68 -8.17 -6.33 -6.11
C LYS A 68 -7.15 -6.19 -4.98
N ILE A 69 -6.41 -5.07 -4.96
CA ILE A 69 -5.43 -4.80 -3.90
C ILE A 69 -6.12 -4.62 -2.53
N LEU A 70 -7.24 -3.89 -2.47
CA LEU A 70 -7.99 -3.72 -1.23
C LEU A 70 -8.53 -5.05 -0.67
N GLU A 71 -9.02 -5.94 -1.54
CA GLU A 71 -9.50 -7.26 -1.08
C GLU A 71 -8.34 -8.16 -0.61
N LEU A 72 -7.19 -8.11 -1.28
CA LEU A 72 -5.95 -8.74 -0.80
C LEU A 72 -5.56 -8.23 0.60
N LEU A 73 -5.55 -6.92 0.82
CA LEU A 73 -5.22 -6.33 2.12
C LEU A 73 -6.21 -6.74 3.21
N LYS A 74 -7.50 -6.71 2.88
CA LYS A 74 -8.59 -7.10 3.78
C LYS A 74 -8.50 -8.55 4.23
N THR A 75 -8.15 -9.46 3.33
CA THR A 75 -8.11 -10.90 3.62
C THR A 75 -6.78 -11.36 4.21
N SER A 76 -5.67 -10.81 3.72
CA SER A 76 -4.33 -11.36 3.98
C SER A 76 -3.47 -10.50 4.91
N TYR A 77 -3.85 -9.24 5.15
CA TYR A 77 -3.03 -8.30 5.93
C TYR A 77 -3.73 -7.77 7.19
N PHE A 78 -4.92 -7.16 7.07
CA PHE A 78 -5.61 -6.53 8.20
C PHE A 78 -5.90 -7.47 9.38
N PRO A 79 -6.23 -8.77 9.17
CA PRO A 79 -6.43 -9.69 10.28
C PRO A 79 -5.16 -10.00 11.07
N HIS A 80 -3.98 -9.90 10.43
CA HIS A 80 -2.73 -10.47 10.94
C HIS A 80 -1.68 -9.44 11.36
N TYR A 81 -1.75 -8.22 10.80
CA TYR A 81 -0.70 -7.21 10.98
C TYR A 81 -1.24 -5.86 11.43
N ALA A 82 -0.39 -5.06 12.05
CA ALA A 82 -0.63 -3.63 12.27
C ALA A 82 -0.49 -2.90 10.93
N CYS A 83 -1.58 -2.85 10.18
CA CYS A 83 -1.63 -2.29 8.83
C CYS A 83 -2.78 -1.29 8.70
N SER A 84 -2.55 -0.20 7.97
CA SER A 84 -3.57 0.78 7.61
C SER A 84 -3.48 1.05 6.12
N ALA A 85 -4.62 1.22 5.45
CA ALA A 85 -4.64 1.61 4.05
C ALA A 85 -5.76 2.61 3.78
N TRP A 86 -5.53 3.49 2.81
CA TRP A 86 -6.52 4.44 2.31
C TRP A 86 -6.39 4.63 0.81
N VAL A 87 -7.45 5.15 0.20
CA VAL A 87 -7.51 5.40 -1.24
C VAL A 87 -7.91 6.85 -1.49
N SER A 88 -7.35 7.43 -2.55
CA SER A 88 -7.71 8.77 -3.03
C SER A 88 -7.82 8.79 -4.55
N ASP A 89 -8.68 9.67 -5.06
CA ASP A 89 -8.77 9.93 -6.49
C ASP A 89 -7.63 10.82 -6.93
N VAL A 90 -6.94 10.44 -8.01
CA VAL A 90 -5.83 11.19 -8.58
C VAL A 90 -5.92 11.24 -10.10
N GLN A 91 -5.27 12.25 -10.69
CA GLN A 91 -5.15 12.38 -12.12
C GLN A 91 -3.70 12.22 -12.56
N ILE A 92 -3.46 11.46 -13.63
CA ILE A 92 -2.13 11.22 -14.18
C ILE A 92 -2.01 11.68 -15.63
N LEU A 93 -0.79 11.95 -16.06
CA LEU A 93 -0.49 12.26 -17.46
C LEU A 93 -0.05 11.02 -18.27
N ARG A 94 0.69 10.09 -17.65
CA ARG A 94 1.36 8.95 -18.32
C ARG A 94 0.62 7.62 -18.08
N GLU A 95 -0.43 7.38 -18.85
CA GLU A 95 -1.28 6.18 -18.74
C GLU A 95 -0.49 4.87 -18.87
N ASP A 96 0.49 4.79 -19.78
CA ASP A 96 1.24 3.55 -20.01
C ASP A 96 1.96 3.06 -18.74
N ARG A 97 2.33 3.98 -17.83
CA ARG A 97 3.04 3.69 -16.58
C ARG A 97 2.13 3.16 -15.47
N TYR A 98 0.82 3.43 -15.51
CA TYR A 98 -0.13 3.15 -14.42
C TYR A 98 -1.40 2.47 -14.95
#